data_AF-A0A376TIF8-F1
#
_entry.id   AF-A0A376TIF8-F1
#
_cell.length_a   1.000
_cell.length_b   1.000
_cell.length_c   1.000
_cell.angle_alpha   90.00
_cell.angle_beta   90.00
_cell.angle_gamma   90.00
#
_symmetry.space_group_name_H-M   'P 1'
#
loop_
_entity.id
_entity.type
_entity.pdbx_description
1 polymer ?
#
loop_
_entity_poly.entity_id
_entity_poly.type
_entity_poly.pdbx_seq_one_letter_code
_entity_poly.pdbx_strand_id
1 'polypeptide(L)'
;MASTEGGVEIEKVAEETPHLIHKVALDPLTGPMPYQGRELAFKLGLEGKLVQQFTKIFMGLATIFLERDLALIEINPLVITKQGDLICLDGKLGADGNALFRQPDLREMRDQSQEDPREAQAAQWELNYVALDGNIGCMVNGAGLAMGTMDIVKLHGGEPANFLDVGGGATKEL
;
A
#
# COMPACT_ATOMS: atom_id res chain seq x y z
N MET A 1 -3.77 -9.80 7.00
CA MET A 1 -4.86 -9.33 7.89
C MET A 1 -6.18 -9.81 7.31
N ALA A 2 -7.21 -10.05 8.12
CA ALA A 2 -8.56 -10.32 7.63
C ALA A 2 -9.63 -9.89 8.65
N SER A 3 -10.81 -9.51 8.20
CA SER A 3 -11.97 -9.17 9.03
C SER A 3 -13.28 -9.65 8.41
N THR A 4 -14.31 -9.86 9.24
CA THR A 4 -15.68 -10.13 8.78
C THR A 4 -16.35 -8.87 8.21
N GLU A 5 -15.86 -7.69 8.58
CA GLU A 5 -16.35 -6.39 8.12
C GLU A 5 -15.75 -6.06 6.74
N GLY A 6 -16.21 -6.76 5.71
CA GLY A 6 -15.87 -6.47 4.31
C GLY A 6 -16.78 -5.39 3.69
N GLY A 7 -16.28 -4.68 2.69
CA GLY A 7 -17.01 -3.61 2.00
C GLY A 7 -17.08 -2.30 2.79
N VAL A 8 -16.26 -2.15 3.83
CA VAL A 8 -16.07 -0.93 4.62
C VAL A 8 -14.59 -0.58 4.68
N GLU A 9 -14.28 0.68 5.01
CA GLU A 9 -12.90 1.13 5.23
C GLU A 9 -12.30 0.41 6.44
N ILE A 10 -11.18 -0.27 6.24
CA ILE A 10 -10.57 -1.13 7.26
C ILE A 10 -10.00 -0.31 8.43
N GLU A 11 -9.62 0.94 8.17
CA GLU A 11 -9.15 1.91 9.17
C GLU A 11 -10.24 2.19 10.21
N LYS A 12 -11.49 2.33 9.77
CA LYS A 12 -12.63 2.52 10.66
C LYS A 12 -12.87 1.30 11.55
N VAL A 13 -12.75 0.09 10.99
CA VAL A 13 -12.83 -1.16 11.76
C VAL A 13 -11.68 -1.24 12.77
N ALA A 14 -10.49 -0.77 12.41
CA ALA A 14 -9.33 -0.77 13.30
C ALA A 14 -9.49 0.18 14.49
N GLU A 15 -10.20 1.30 14.31
CA GLU A 15 -10.48 2.27 15.37
C GLU A 15 -11.67 1.83 16.25
N GLU A 16 -12.80 1.48 15.62
CA GLU A 16 -14.07 1.23 16.31
C GLU A 16 -14.18 -0.21 16.85
N THR A 17 -13.72 -1.21 16.07
CA THR A 17 -13.91 -2.63 16.37
C THR A 17 -12.64 -3.48 16.13
N PRO A 18 -11.49 -3.12 16.74
CA PRO A 18 -10.18 -3.75 16.44
C PRO A 18 -10.13 -5.27 16.68
N HIS A 19 -11.01 -5.80 17.54
CA HIS A 19 -11.10 -7.23 17.84
C HIS A 19 -11.63 -8.07 16.66
N LEU A 20 -12.30 -7.44 15.69
CA LEU A 20 -12.74 -8.07 14.44
C LEU A 20 -11.62 -8.18 13.40
N ILE A 21 -10.43 -7.64 13.70
CA ILE A 21 -9.26 -7.71 12.84
C ILE A 21 -8.35 -8.84 13.29
N HIS A 22 -8.25 -9.86 12.46
CA HIS A 22 -7.37 -10.99 12.67
C HIS A 22 -6.07 -10.83 11.88
N LYS A 23 -4.94 -11.02 12.57
CA LYS A 23 -3.61 -10.87 12.00
C LYS A 23 -2.86 -12.19 12.13
N VAL A 24 -2.08 -12.50 11.11
CA VAL A 24 -1.07 -13.57 11.11
C VAL A 24 0.18 -12.98 10.47
N ALA A 25 1.33 -13.24 11.09
CA ALA A 25 2.63 -12.83 10.58
C ALA A 25 3.13 -13.88 9.57
N LEU A 26 3.66 -13.42 8.44
CA LEU A 26 4.39 -14.27 7.51
C LEU A 26 5.86 -14.22 7.87
N ASP A 27 6.47 -15.39 8.04
CA ASP A 27 7.89 -15.50 8.30
C ASP A 27 8.66 -15.39 6.98
N PRO A 28 9.67 -14.50 6.87
CA PRO A 28 10.39 -14.30 5.61
C PRO A 28 11.15 -15.52 5.10
N LEU A 29 11.54 -16.45 5.98
CA LEU A 29 12.34 -17.62 5.62
C LEU A 29 11.45 -18.76 5.12
N THR A 30 10.35 -19.02 5.81
CA THR A 30 9.43 -20.13 5.52
C THR A 30 8.28 -19.74 4.61
N GLY A 31 7.98 -18.44 4.49
CA GLY A 31 6.92 -17.91 3.66
C GLY A 31 5.51 -18.19 4.21
N PRO A 32 4.46 -18.03 3.37
CA PRO A 32 3.10 -18.33 3.77
C PRO A 32 2.87 -19.83 3.92
N MET A 33 2.16 -20.21 4.98
CA MET A 33 1.86 -21.60 5.28
C MET A 33 0.34 -21.85 5.26
N PRO A 34 -0.14 -22.98 4.71
CA PRO A 34 -1.58 -23.24 4.61
C PRO A 34 -2.34 -23.24 5.94
N TYR A 35 -1.67 -23.52 7.07
CA TYR A 35 -2.31 -23.47 8.38
C TYR A 35 -2.72 -22.05 8.77
N GLN A 36 -1.96 -21.04 8.35
CA GLN A 36 -2.24 -19.63 8.62
C GLN A 36 -3.52 -19.17 7.91
N GLY A 37 -3.69 -19.60 6.65
CA GLY A 37 -4.93 -19.37 5.90
C GLY A 37 -6.13 -20.04 6.55
N ARG A 38 -5.99 -21.29 7.04
CA ARG A 38 -7.06 -21.99 7.78
C ARG A 38 -7.39 -21.30 9.10
N GLU A 39 -6.38 -20.88 9.86
CA GLU A 39 -6.57 -20.17 11.12
C GLU A 39 -7.38 -18.89 10.92
N LEU A 40 -7.02 -18.08 9.91
CA LEU A 40 -7.80 -16.89 9.55
C LEU A 40 -9.21 -17.25 9.10
N ALA A 41 -9.38 -18.25 8.25
CA ALA A 41 -10.71 -18.68 7.79
C ALA A 41 -11.64 -19.05 8.96
N PHE A 42 -11.15 -19.79 9.96
CA PHE A 42 -11.94 -20.13 11.14
C PHE A 42 -12.27 -18.91 12.00
N LYS A 43 -11.33 -17.96 12.17
CA LYS A 43 -11.60 -16.71 12.89
C LYS A 43 -12.66 -15.84 12.18
N LEU A 44 -12.74 -15.92 10.85
CA LEU A 44 -13.78 -15.28 10.04
C LEU A 44 -15.13 -16.03 10.05
N GLY A 45 -15.23 -17.16 10.75
CA GLY A 45 -16.44 -17.99 10.77
C GLY A 45 -16.71 -18.73 9.45
N LEU A 46 -15.70 -18.94 8.61
CA LEU A 46 -15.85 -19.74 7.38
C LEU A 46 -15.88 -21.23 7.71
N GLU A 47 -16.71 -21.97 6.97
CA GLU A 47 -16.93 -23.40 7.20
C GLU A 47 -16.81 -24.23 5.91
N GLY A 48 -16.55 -25.54 6.06
CA GLY A 48 -16.58 -26.51 4.97
C GLY A 48 -15.69 -26.13 3.78
N LYS A 49 -16.29 -26.05 2.57
CA LYS A 49 -15.57 -25.74 1.34
C LYS A 49 -14.97 -24.32 1.32
N LEU A 50 -15.55 -23.38 2.06
CA LEU A 50 -15.09 -21.99 2.11
C LEU A 50 -13.72 -21.87 2.78
N VAL A 51 -13.43 -22.70 3.79
CA VAL A 51 -12.11 -22.75 4.45
C VAL A 51 -11.02 -23.11 3.45
N GLN A 52 -11.28 -24.10 2.58
CA GLN A 52 -10.32 -24.52 1.56
C GLN A 52 -10.13 -23.44 0.48
N GLN A 53 -11.22 -22.82 0.02
CA GLN A 53 -11.17 -21.72 -0.95
C GLN A 53 -10.42 -20.51 -0.38
N PHE A 54 -10.74 -20.08 0.84
CA PHE A 54 -10.04 -18.99 1.51
C PHE A 54 -8.55 -19.29 1.68
N THR A 55 -8.20 -20.50 2.13
CA THR A 55 -6.81 -20.92 2.27
C THR A 55 -6.06 -20.82 0.94
N LYS A 56 -6.69 -21.25 -0.16
CA LYS A 56 -6.10 -21.13 -1.51
C LYS A 56 -5.91 -19.68 -1.92
N ILE A 57 -6.90 -18.81 -1.69
CA ILE A 57 -6.81 -17.37 -1.98
C ILE A 57 -5.68 -16.74 -1.15
N PHE A 58 -5.68 -16.96 0.17
CA PHE A 58 -4.64 -16.49 1.08
C PHE A 58 -3.24 -16.87 0.60
N MET A 59 -3.02 -18.14 0.25
CA MET A 59 -1.74 -18.61 -0.26
C MET A 59 -1.36 -17.89 -1.56
N GLY A 60 -2.30 -17.77 -2.50
CA GLY A 60 -2.06 -17.08 -3.77
C GLY A 60 -1.71 -15.59 -3.60
N LEU A 61 -2.44 -14.87 -2.75
CA LEU A 61 -2.16 -13.47 -2.45
C LEU A 61 -0.80 -13.30 -1.78
N ALA A 62 -0.47 -14.15 -0.79
CA ALA A 62 0.81 -14.08 -0.11
C ALA A 62 1.99 -14.44 -1.04
N THR A 63 1.82 -15.41 -1.95
CA THR A 63 2.82 -15.72 -2.97
C THR A 63 3.03 -14.54 -3.92
N ILE A 64 1.96 -13.96 -4.46
CA ILE A 64 2.06 -12.79 -5.36
C ILE A 64 2.70 -11.60 -4.64
N PHE A 65 2.38 -11.38 -3.36
CA PHE A 65 2.98 -10.32 -2.54
C PHE A 65 4.51 -10.40 -2.54
N LEU A 66 5.04 -11.61 -2.34
CA LEU A 66 6.48 -11.87 -2.27
C LEU A 66 7.13 -11.86 -3.65
N GLU A 67 6.53 -12.52 -4.64
CA GLU A 67 7.12 -12.67 -5.98
C GLU A 67 7.11 -11.38 -6.79
N ARG A 68 6.13 -10.49 -6.54
CA ARG A 68 5.95 -9.24 -7.29
C ARG A 68 6.43 -8.01 -6.52
N ASP A 69 7.15 -8.20 -5.41
CA ASP A 69 7.68 -7.13 -4.56
C ASP A 69 6.60 -6.08 -4.22
N LEU A 70 5.47 -6.55 -3.72
CA LEU A 70 4.36 -5.67 -3.39
C LEU A 70 4.54 -5.12 -1.98
N ALA A 71 4.25 -3.84 -1.81
CA ALA A 71 4.15 -3.19 -0.51
C ALA A 71 2.79 -3.46 0.15
N LEU A 72 1.74 -3.66 -0.66
CA LEU A 72 0.37 -3.89 -0.19
C LEU A 72 -0.42 -4.76 -1.16
N ILE A 73 -1.23 -5.67 -0.63
CA ILE A 73 -2.37 -6.27 -1.32
C ILE A 73 -3.58 -6.18 -0.40
N GLU A 74 -4.67 -5.61 -0.92
CA GLU A 74 -5.97 -5.58 -0.27
C GLU A 74 -7.02 -6.14 -1.22
N ILE A 75 -7.85 -7.06 -0.73
CA ILE A 75 -9.05 -7.53 -1.43
C ILE A 75 -10.25 -7.11 -0.60
N ASN A 76 -11.03 -6.16 -1.11
CA ASN A 76 -12.13 -5.59 -0.36
C ASN A 76 -13.25 -5.11 -1.31
N PRO A 77 -14.37 -5.85 -1.45
CA PRO A 77 -14.76 -7.01 -0.65
C PRO A 77 -14.31 -8.36 -1.24
N LEU A 78 -14.02 -9.31 -0.35
CA LEU A 78 -13.96 -10.74 -0.66
C LEU A 78 -15.34 -11.35 -0.39
N VAL A 79 -16.08 -11.69 -1.45
CA VAL A 79 -17.51 -12.02 -1.35
C VAL A 79 -17.77 -13.52 -1.34
N ILE A 80 -18.79 -13.94 -0.58
CA ILE A 80 -19.38 -15.29 -0.68
C ILE A 80 -20.59 -15.18 -1.62
N THR A 81 -20.55 -15.89 -2.74
CA THR A 81 -21.64 -15.89 -3.73
C THR A 81 -22.85 -16.69 -3.24
N LYS A 82 -23.98 -16.56 -3.94
CA LYS A 82 -25.19 -17.37 -3.68
C LYS A 82 -24.96 -18.87 -3.88
N GLN A 83 -23.94 -19.25 -4.65
CA GLN A 83 -23.49 -20.63 -4.86
C GLN A 83 -22.55 -21.12 -3.75
N GLY A 84 -22.26 -20.25 -2.78
CA GLY A 84 -21.39 -20.53 -1.64
C GLY A 84 -19.90 -20.53 -1.99
N ASP A 85 -19.48 -19.79 -3.01
CA ASP A 85 -18.07 -19.72 -3.42
C ASP A 85 -17.46 -18.35 -3.10
N LEU A 86 -16.16 -18.32 -2.79
CA LEU A 86 -15.41 -17.08 -2.56
C LEU A 86 -14.95 -16.45 -3.88
N ILE A 87 -15.16 -15.15 -4.02
CA ILE A 87 -14.69 -14.34 -5.15
C ILE A 87 -14.06 -13.04 -4.64
N CYS A 88 -12.89 -12.69 -5.15
CA CYS A 88 -12.32 -11.35 -4.98
C CYS A 88 -13.09 -10.39 -5.89
N LEU A 89 -13.99 -9.57 -5.32
CA LEU A 89 -14.82 -8.66 -6.13
C LEU A 89 -14.02 -7.43 -6.57
N ASP A 90 -13.19 -6.91 -5.68
CA ASP A 90 -12.31 -5.78 -5.93
C ASP A 90 -10.96 -5.98 -5.21
N GLY A 91 -9.90 -5.38 -5.75
CA GLY A 91 -8.55 -5.54 -5.24
C GLY A 91 -7.64 -4.36 -5.56
N LYS A 92 -6.91 -3.94 -4.54
CA LYS A 92 -5.89 -2.89 -4.62
C LYS A 92 -4.52 -3.47 -4.32
N LEU A 93 -3.59 -3.27 -5.24
CA LEU A 93 -2.20 -3.71 -5.10
C LEU A 93 -1.29 -2.48 -5.18
N GLY A 94 -0.34 -2.38 -4.26
CA GLY A 94 0.71 -1.37 -4.27
C GLY A 94 2.06 -2.04 -4.45
N ALA A 95 2.80 -1.71 -5.51
CA ALA A 95 4.15 -2.20 -5.74
C ALA A 95 5.17 -1.40 -4.92
N ASP A 96 6.27 -2.04 -4.50
CA ASP A 96 7.42 -1.32 -3.95
C ASP A 96 8.19 -0.61 -5.08
N GLY A 97 8.16 0.73 -5.06
CA GLY A 97 8.88 1.56 -6.03
C GLY A 97 10.37 1.24 -6.11
N ASN A 98 10.99 0.84 -5.00
CA ASN A 98 12.40 0.49 -4.94
C ASN A 98 12.72 -0.85 -5.61
N ALA A 99 11.74 -1.71 -5.82
CA ALA A 99 11.90 -3.02 -6.45
C ALA A 99 11.52 -3.02 -7.94
N LEU A 100 10.94 -1.94 -8.46
CA LEU A 100 10.51 -1.85 -9.86
C LEU A 100 11.64 -2.10 -10.86
N PHE A 101 12.91 -1.90 -10.48
CA PHE A 101 14.07 -2.20 -11.34
C PHE A 101 14.12 -3.69 -11.77
N ARG A 102 13.60 -4.61 -10.93
CA ARG A 102 13.55 -6.07 -11.18
C ARG A 102 12.15 -6.60 -11.53
N GLN A 103 11.14 -5.73 -11.63
CA GLN A 103 9.76 -6.08 -11.97
C GLN A 103 9.33 -5.41 -13.29
N PRO A 104 9.79 -5.88 -14.46
CA PRO A 104 9.51 -5.23 -15.75
C PRO A 104 8.00 -5.19 -16.05
N ASP A 105 7.28 -6.28 -15.82
CA ASP A 105 5.82 -6.35 -16.06
C ASP A 105 5.05 -5.26 -15.29
N LEU A 106 5.42 -5.02 -14.02
CA LEU A 106 4.76 -3.99 -13.20
C LEU A 106 5.14 -2.59 -13.65
N ARG A 107 6.38 -2.38 -14.10
CA ARG A 107 6.82 -1.09 -14.63
C ARG A 107 6.05 -0.70 -15.89
N GLU A 108 5.75 -1.68 -16.76
CA GLU A 108 4.97 -1.48 -17.97
C GLU A 108 3.49 -1.17 -17.68
N MET A 109 2.96 -1.59 -16.52
CA MET A 109 1.60 -1.27 -16.08
C MET A 109 1.45 0.15 -15.52
N ARG A 110 2.53 0.93 -15.41
CA ARG A 110 2.48 2.30 -14.86
C ARG A 110 1.70 3.23 -15.79
N ASP A 111 0.55 3.70 -15.32
CA ASP A 111 -0.26 4.70 -16.01
C ASP A 111 -0.01 6.10 -15.41
N GLN A 112 0.80 6.90 -16.11
CA GLN A 112 1.14 8.26 -15.70
C GLN A 112 -0.08 9.20 -15.66
N SER A 113 -1.20 8.87 -16.32
CA SER A 113 -2.41 9.70 -16.28
C SER A 113 -3.09 9.69 -14.91
N GLN A 114 -2.75 8.72 -14.06
CA GLN A 114 -3.28 8.58 -12.70
C GLN A 114 -2.41 9.29 -11.64
N GLU A 115 -1.26 9.85 -12.04
CA GLU A 115 -0.31 10.52 -11.14
C GLU A 115 -0.46 12.05 -11.23
N ASP A 116 -0.05 12.77 -10.19
CA ASP A 116 0.06 14.23 -10.29
C ASP A 116 1.15 14.57 -11.32
N PRO A 117 0.86 15.42 -12.33
CA PRO A 117 1.84 15.77 -13.36
C PRO A 117 3.16 16.33 -12.81
N ARG A 118 3.13 16.99 -11.65
CA ARG A 118 4.31 17.55 -10.99
C ARG A 118 5.17 16.45 -10.37
N GLU A 119 4.55 15.44 -9.75
CA GLU A 119 5.24 14.27 -9.20
C GLU A 119 5.86 13.43 -10.33
N ALA A 120 5.09 13.19 -11.40
CA ALA A 120 5.57 12.47 -12.57
C ALA A 120 6.76 13.19 -13.25
N GLN A 121 6.72 14.52 -13.32
CA GLN A 121 7.84 15.33 -13.82
C GLN A 121 9.05 15.24 -12.90
N ALA A 122 8.88 15.41 -11.58
CA ALA A 122 9.95 15.33 -10.60
C ALA A 122 10.68 13.97 -10.65
N ALA A 123 9.92 12.88 -10.79
CA ALA A 123 10.47 11.53 -10.89
C ALA A 123 11.42 11.35 -12.09
N GLN A 124 11.26 12.10 -13.19
CA GLN A 124 12.17 12.06 -14.35
C GLN A 124 13.55 12.66 -14.04
N TRP A 125 13.63 13.50 -13.01
CA TRP A 125 14.85 14.15 -12.53
C TRP A 125 15.39 13.51 -11.25
N GLU A 126 14.87 12.32 -10.88
CA GLU A 126 15.20 11.63 -9.64
C GLU A 126 14.92 12.48 -8.38
N LEU A 127 13.95 13.40 -8.48
CA LEU A 127 13.50 14.25 -7.38
C LEU A 127 12.33 13.59 -6.64
N ASN A 128 12.34 13.68 -5.31
CA ASN A 128 11.20 13.26 -4.50
C ASN A 128 10.29 14.47 -4.26
N TYR A 129 9.18 14.54 -4.97
CA TYR A 129 8.19 15.60 -4.86
C TYR A 129 6.87 15.05 -4.34
N VAL A 130 6.19 15.80 -3.47
CA VAL A 130 4.80 15.54 -3.07
C VAL A 130 4.04 16.86 -3.09
N ALA A 131 2.92 16.89 -3.78
CA ALA A 131 2.07 18.08 -3.84
C ALA A 131 1.31 18.31 -2.52
N LEU A 132 1.18 19.58 -2.11
CA LEU A 132 0.35 20.02 -0.99
C LEU A 132 -0.51 21.22 -1.42
N ASP A 133 -1.53 21.55 -0.62
CA ASP A 133 -2.51 22.60 -0.95
C ASP A 133 -2.10 24.02 -0.53
N GLY A 134 -0.84 24.22 -0.13
CA GLY A 134 -0.33 25.51 0.33
C GLY A 134 0.13 26.47 -0.78
N ASN A 135 0.81 27.53 -0.36
CA ASN A 135 1.28 28.62 -1.23
C ASN A 135 2.78 28.95 -1.09
N ILE A 136 3.50 28.27 -0.18
CA ILE A 136 4.94 28.44 0.02
C ILE A 136 5.67 27.21 -0.51
N GLY A 137 6.45 27.36 -1.58
CA GLY A 137 7.26 26.27 -2.11
C GLY A 137 8.47 25.96 -1.22
N CYS A 138 8.72 24.67 -0.95
CA CYS A 138 9.87 24.21 -0.18
C CYS A 138 10.77 23.36 -1.08
N MET A 139 12.07 23.68 -1.15
CA MET A 139 13.09 22.89 -1.84
C MET A 139 14.25 22.68 -0.87
N VAL A 140 14.56 21.42 -0.56
CA VAL A 140 15.47 21.08 0.53
C VAL A 140 16.30 19.85 0.17
N ASN A 141 17.54 19.78 0.65
CA ASN A 141 18.40 18.62 0.49
C ASN A 141 18.24 17.66 1.69
N GLY A 142 17.53 16.56 1.47
CA GLY A 142 17.27 15.50 2.43
C GLY A 142 15.85 15.52 3.01
N ALA A 143 15.17 14.38 2.92
CA ALA A 143 13.77 14.21 3.34
C ALA A 143 13.49 14.66 4.79
N GLY A 144 14.40 14.38 5.73
CA GLY A 144 14.25 14.79 7.13
C GLY A 144 14.24 16.30 7.32
N LEU A 145 15.13 17.00 6.59
CA LEU A 145 15.19 18.46 6.62
C LEU A 145 13.99 19.07 5.87
N ALA A 146 13.54 18.45 4.78
CA ALA A 146 12.35 18.86 4.04
C ALA A 146 11.10 18.82 4.93
N MET A 147 10.89 17.72 5.67
CA MET A 147 9.80 17.60 6.66
C MET A 147 9.90 18.67 7.75
N GLY A 148 11.07 18.82 8.39
CA GLY A 148 11.26 19.84 9.41
C GLY A 148 11.07 21.28 8.90
N THR A 149 11.39 21.54 7.64
CA THR A 149 11.17 22.85 7.00
C THR A 149 9.68 23.13 6.85
N MET A 150 8.91 22.18 6.34
CA MET A 150 7.44 22.32 6.24
C MET A 150 6.79 22.50 7.61
N ASP A 151 7.23 21.75 8.62
CA ASP A 151 6.76 21.88 10.00
C ASP A 151 7.02 23.30 10.55
N ILE A 152 8.22 23.84 10.33
CA ILE A 152 8.56 25.21 10.76
C ILE A 152 7.71 26.25 10.01
N VAL A 153 7.50 26.09 8.70
CA VAL A 153 6.65 26.99 7.91
C VAL A 153 5.23 26.99 8.48
N LYS A 154 4.66 25.81 8.71
CA LYS A 154 3.31 25.65 9.27
C LYS A 154 3.20 26.22 10.69
N LEU A 155 4.20 25.98 11.54
CA LEU A 155 4.27 26.49 12.91
C LEU A 155 4.26 28.03 12.96
N HIS A 156 4.81 28.69 11.94
CA HIS A 156 4.84 30.15 11.83
C HIS A 156 3.70 30.72 10.97
N GLY A 157 2.65 29.92 10.71
CA GLY A 157 1.43 30.36 10.04
C GLY A 157 1.49 30.39 8.50
N GLY A 158 2.55 29.84 7.91
CA GLY A 158 2.63 29.62 6.47
C GLY A 158 1.96 28.31 6.03
N GLU A 159 1.68 28.19 4.74
CA GLU A 159 1.09 26.98 4.17
C GLU A 159 2.07 26.38 3.14
N PRO A 160 2.76 25.27 3.46
CA PRO A 160 3.68 24.63 2.51
C PRO A 160 2.91 24.08 1.30
N ALA A 161 3.36 24.43 0.10
CA ALA A 161 2.76 24.04 -1.18
C ALA A 161 3.28 22.71 -1.71
N ASN A 162 4.43 22.24 -1.22
CA ASN A 162 5.02 20.99 -1.64
C ASN A 162 6.08 20.49 -0.64
N PHE A 163 6.31 19.19 -0.70
CA PHE A 163 7.56 18.56 -0.28
C PHE A 163 8.44 18.41 -1.53
N LEU A 164 9.71 18.81 -1.47
CA LEU A 164 10.69 18.52 -2.53
C LEU A 164 12.06 18.26 -1.89
N ASP A 165 12.50 17.01 -1.99
CA ASP A 165 13.85 16.58 -1.64
C ASP A 165 14.69 16.45 -2.92
N VAL A 166 15.71 17.32 -3.04
CA VAL A 166 16.68 17.33 -4.15
C VAL A 166 17.88 16.39 -3.94
N GLY A 167 17.89 15.65 -2.83
CA GLY A 167 18.97 14.75 -2.46
C GLY A 167 20.23 15.49 -1.97
N GLY A 168 21.22 14.71 -1.52
CA GLY A 168 22.48 15.26 -0.99
C GLY A 168 23.44 15.81 -2.05
N GLY A 169 23.16 15.58 -3.34
CA GLY A 169 24.05 15.87 -4.47
C GLY A 169 23.55 16.98 -5.40
N ALA A 170 22.82 17.97 -4.87
CA ALA A 170 22.23 19.05 -5.66
C ALA A 170 23.26 19.72 -6.59
N THR A 171 23.02 19.68 -7.90
CA THR A 171 23.82 20.35 -8.93
C THR A 171 23.13 21.64 -9.38
N LYS A 172 23.76 22.41 -10.27
CA LYS A 172 23.18 23.67 -10.79
C LYS A 172 21.99 23.40 -11.73
N GLU A 173 21.98 22.23 -12.36
CA GLU A 173 20.98 21.78 -13.32
C GLU A 173 19.70 21.25 -12.66
N LEU A 174 19.74 20.99 -11.35
CA LEU A 174 18.62 20.64 -10.46
C LEU A 174 18.08 21.90 -9.77
#